data_AF-A0A938M3R0-F1
#
_entry.id   AF-A0A938M3R0-F1
#
_cell.length_a   1.000
_cell.length_b   1.000
_cell.length_c   1.000
_cell.angle_alpha   90.00
_cell.angle_beta   90.00
_cell.angle_gamma   90.00
#
_symmetry.space_group_name_H-M   'P 1'
#
loop_
_entity.id
_entity.type
_entity.pdbx_description
1 polymer ?
#
loop_
_entity_poly.entity_id
_entity_poly.type
_entity_poly.pdbx_seq_one_letter_code
_entity_poly.pdbx_strand_id
1 'polypeptide(L)'
;MPEETKVKHEESFQVMPEDAPFESGFNWSTLWAALFVGFVMIPGAIYLGLVNGQNIAGGAEWVTIILFIEIAKRSFVRLRTQEIIIIYWIAGGLVTAGSAGHALFGGPFGAKIWDQYLVSSPQAYGLREYIPGWLCPSIKSSAIADRTFWHSDWLTPILLIVVGGILGRVCGLAMGYVMYVVTNDLQRLTFPMARVYAFGATALAETSAKKEGWRWQVFSIGSFLGAMFGLIYTVVPTLSGVFLTDTVTILPIPFIDFTPSVKAILPATALGLNTNLGELLVGFVLPFWIVVGTFVTSMLTTFIVNPLLFKYGILTSWAPGMTTIPTRVCNDVDFWISFSIGKTLVVAALGIWLAGKALSGG
;
A
#
# COMPACT_ATOMS: atom_id res chain seq x y z
N MET A 1 8.52 -0.34 -34.96
CA MET A 1 9.32 0.72 -34.31
C MET A 1 10.78 0.34 -34.47
N PRO A 2 11.65 1.17 -35.08
CA PRO A 2 12.98 0.73 -35.50
C PRO A 2 13.90 0.47 -34.30
N GLU A 3 14.74 -0.57 -34.38
CA GLU A 3 15.65 -1.00 -33.30
C GLU A 3 16.64 0.08 -32.85
N GLU A 4 17.12 0.94 -33.76
CA GLU A 4 18.03 2.04 -33.40
C GLU A 4 17.43 3.04 -32.41
N THR A 5 16.10 3.24 -32.44
CA THR A 5 15.42 4.13 -31.49
C THR A 5 15.30 3.47 -30.12
N LYS A 6 15.17 2.13 -30.06
CA LYS A 6 15.18 1.38 -28.80
C LYS A 6 16.55 1.46 -28.12
N VAL A 7 17.63 1.25 -28.87
CA VAL A 7 19.00 1.26 -28.34
C VAL A 7 19.38 2.63 -27.79
N LYS A 8 19.06 3.73 -28.51
CA LYS A 8 19.31 5.10 -28.00
C LYS A 8 18.47 5.45 -26.76
N HIS A 9 17.25 4.93 -26.66
CA HIS A 9 16.47 5.11 -25.45
C HIS A 9 17.07 4.32 -24.29
N GLU A 10 17.44 3.06 -24.48
CA GLU A 10 18.03 2.20 -23.44
C GLU A 10 19.37 2.73 -22.90
N GLU A 11 20.28 3.22 -23.75
CA GLU A 11 21.56 3.81 -23.31
C GLU A 11 21.38 5.11 -22.51
N SER A 12 20.35 5.91 -22.80
CA SER A 12 20.09 7.17 -22.07
C SER A 12 19.51 6.98 -20.65
N PHE A 13 19.07 5.77 -20.32
CA PHE A 13 18.34 5.47 -19.08
C PHE A 13 19.07 4.48 -18.16
N GLN A 14 20.37 4.21 -18.35
CA GLN A 14 21.15 3.45 -17.38
C GLN A 14 21.35 4.26 -16.08
N VAL A 15 20.89 3.70 -14.96
CA VAL A 15 20.99 4.30 -13.62
C VAL A 15 22.41 4.14 -13.06
N MET A 16 23.08 3.03 -13.38
CA MET A 16 24.43 2.70 -12.98
C MET A 16 25.08 1.86 -14.09
N PRO A 17 26.40 1.98 -14.34
CA PRO A 17 27.11 1.11 -15.27
C PRO A 17 26.96 -0.36 -14.84
N GLU A 18 26.80 -1.27 -15.80
CA GLU A 18 26.63 -2.71 -15.52
C GLU A 18 27.83 -3.32 -14.78
N ASP A 19 29.03 -2.77 -15.00
CA ASP A 19 30.29 -3.22 -14.39
C ASP A 19 30.64 -2.51 -13.05
N ALA A 20 29.70 -1.78 -12.45
CA ALA A 20 29.98 -1.06 -11.21
C ALA A 20 30.28 -2.04 -10.05
N PRO A 21 31.37 -1.84 -9.27
CA PRO A 21 31.67 -2.71 -8.13
C PRO A 21 30.60 -2.59 -7.05
N PHE A 22 30.32 -3.70 -6.36
CA PHE A 22 29.40 -3.71 -5.23
C PHE A 22 29.95 -2.86 -4.08
N GLU A 23 29.15 -1.91 -3.61
CA GLU A 23 29.41 -1.14 -2.39
C GLU A 23 28.33 -1.38 -1.35
N SER A 24 28.74 -1.59 -0.10
CA SER A 24 27.80 -1.67 1.02
C SER A 24 27.18 -0.30 1.31
N GLY A 25 25.85 -0.24 1.31
CA GLY A 25 25.10 0.92 1.79
C GLY A 25 24.76 0.84 3.28
N PHE A 26 25.03 -0.28 3.97
CA PHE A 26 24.65 -0.46 5.36
C PHE A 26 25.73 0.12 6.29
N ASN A 27 25.38 1.17 7.02
CA ASN A 27 26.26 1.88 7.93
C ASN A 27 25.50 2.40 9.17
N TRP A 28 26.21 3.04 10.10
CA TRP A 28 25.60 3.62 11.30
C TRP A 28 24.55 4.70 10.99
N SER A 29 24.74 5.46 9.91
CA SER A 29 23.77 6.46 9.44
C SER A 29 22.45 5.82 9.00
N THR A 30 22.50 4.67 8.31
CA THR A 30 21.30 3.92 7.92
C THR A 30 20.58 3.32 9.13
N LEU A 31 21.31 2.94 10.19
CA LEU A 31 20.71 2.47 11.44
C LEU A 31 19.94 3.60 12.15
N TRP A 32 20.53 4.80 12.26
CA TRP A 32 19.82 5.96 12.81
C TRP A 32 18.61 6.36 11.99
N ALA A 33 18.69 6.26 10.67
CA ALA A 33 17.54 6.46 9.79
C ALA A 33 16.42 5.45 10.06
N ALA A 34 16.77 4.17 10.25
CA ALA A 34 15.80 3.13 10.62
C ALA A 34 15.09 3.45 11.95
N LEU A 35 15.85 3.88 12.97
CA LEU A 35 15.30 4.24 14.28
C LEU A 35 14.38 5.47 14.19
N PHE A 36 14.78 6.48 13.42
CA PHE A 36 13.94 7.66 13.19
C PHE A 36 12.62 7.28 12.50
N VAL A 37 12.66 6.43 11.48
CA VAL A 37 11.43 5.93 10.85
C VAL A 37 10.55 5.23 11.87
N GLY A 38 11.13 4.32 12.65
CA GLY A 38 10.39 3.53 13.64
C GLY A 38 9.72 4.38 14.73
N PHE A 39 10.46 5.32 15.32
CA PHE A 39 9.97 6.08 16.48
C PHE A 39 9.22 7.37 16.13
N VAL A 40 9.48 7.97 14.96
CA VAL A 40 8.89 9.27 14.59
C VAL A 40 7.91 9.12 13.45
N MET A 41 8.31 8.46 12.35
CA MET A 41 7.51 8.43 11.13
C MET A 41 6.33 7.45 11.23
N ILE A 42 6.52 6.26 11.80
CA ILE A 42 5.43 5.29 11.94
C ILE A 42 4.27 5.85 12.80
N PRO A 43 4.50 6.44 13.99
CA PRO A 43 3.41 7.06 14.76
C PRO A 43 2.68 8.16 14.00
N GLY A 44 3.42 9.02 13.29
CA GLY A 44 2.84 10.06 12.44
C GLY A 44 2.00 9.49 11.29
N ALA A 45 2.48 8.42 10.64
CA ALA A 45 1.77 7.72 9.58
C ALA A 45 0.50 7.02 10.10
N ILE A 46 0.54 6.43 11.30
CA ILE A 46 -0.63 5.83 11.96
C ILE A 46 -1.69 6.91 12.21
N TYR A 47 -1.29 8.05 12.80
CA TYR A 47 -2.20 9.16 13.08
C TYR A 47 -2.85 9.71 11.80
N LEU A 48 -2.04 10.02 10.79
CA LEU A 48 -2.53 10.53 9.52
C LEU A 48 -3.43 9.50 8.80
N GLY A 49 -3.12 8.22 8.94
CA GLY A 49 -3.98 7.15 8.47
C GLY A 49 -5.35 7.18 9.13
N LEU A 50 -5.39 7.25 10.46
CA LEU A 50 -6.65 7.32 11.22
C LEU A 50 -7.49 8.56 10.86
N VAL A 51 -6.85 9.71 10.67
CA VAL A 51 -7.54 10.97 10.33
C VAL A 51 -8.07 10.96 8.89
N ASN A 52 -7.27 10.50 7.94
CA ASN A 52 -7.63 10.55 6.52
C ASN A 52 -8.40 9.33 6.04
N GLY A 53 -8.48 8.26 6.85
CA GLY A 53 -9.07 6.98 6.46
C GLY A 53 -8.35 6.29 5.30
N GLN A 54 -7.15 6.75 4.94
CA GLN A 54 -6.34 6.22 3.84
C GLN A 54 -4.89 6.01 4.26
N ASN A 55 -4.26 5.01 3.68
CA ASN A 55 -2.87 4.71 3.95
C ASN A 55 -1.93 5.65 3.17
N ILE A 56 -1.30 6.59 3.88
CA ILE A 56 -0.33 7.56 3.31
C ILE A 56 1.10 6.98 3.26
N ALA A 57 1.23 5.66 3.48
CA ALA A 57 2.50 4.95 3.60
C ALA A 57 3.54 5.33 2.53
N GLY A 58 3.13 5.44 1.27
CA GLY A 58 4.07 5.70 0.16
C GLY A 58 4.75 7.07 0.18
N GLY A 59 4.19 8.08 0.86
CA GLY A 59 4.79 9.43 0.94
C GLY A 59 5.81 9.57 2.08
N ALA A 60 5.60 8.86 3.19
CA ALA A 60 6.44 8.95 4.39
C ALA A 60 7.89 8.50 4.14
N GLU A 61 8.07 7.52 3.26
CA GLU A 61 9.39 7.00 2.84
C GLU A 61 10.25 8.12 2.24
N TRP A 62 9.70 8.84 1.26
CA TRP A 62 10.39 9.91 0.56
C TRP A 62 10.69 11.10 1.47
N VAL A 63 9.74 11.49 2.31
CA VAL A 63 9.93 12.57 3.30
C VAL A 63 11.08 12.24 4.25
N THR A 64 11.16 11.00 4.72
CA THR A 64 12.25 10.53 5.58
C THR A 64 13.60 10.72 4.90
N ILE A 65 13.72 10.26 3.65
CA ILE A 65 14.99 10.34 2.90
C ILE A 65 15.38 11.79 2.68
N ILE A 66 14.45 12.65 2.27
CA ILE A 66 14.71 14.08 2.04
C ILE A 66 15.22 14.72 3.34
N LEU A 67 14.56 14.46 4.47
CA LEU A 67 14.96 14.99 5.77
C LEU A 67 16.36 14.52 6.16
N PHE A 68 16.67 13.23 5.98
CA PHE A 68 18.00 12.69 6.27
C PHE A 68 19.10 13.25 5.38
N ILE A 69 18.80 13.43 4.09
CA ILE A 69 19.71 14.08 3.14
C ILE A 69 19.97 15.52 3.56
N GLU A 70 18.95 16.27 3.96
CA GLU A 70 19.11 17.66 4.41
C GLU A 70 19.89 17.77 5.73
N ILE A 71 19.68 16.85 6.67
CA ILE A 71 20.51 16.77 7.88
C ILE A 71 21.96 16.45 7.51
N ALA A 72 22.20 15.43 6.67
CA ALA A 72 23.54 15.03 6.27
C ALA A 72 24.28 16.19 5.58
N LYS A 73 23.62 16.91 4.66
CA LYS A 73 24.15 18.10 4.00
C LYS A 73 24.55 19.19 5.00
N ARG A 74 23.71 19.46 6.01
CA ARG A 74 23.99 20.46 7.06
C ARG A 74 25.13 20.02 7.99
N SER A 75 25.29 18.73 8.19
CA SER A 75 26.42 18.14 8.92
C SER A 75 27.67 17.95 8.05
N PHE A 76 27.70 18.47 6.82
CA PHE A 76 28.79 18.30 5.85
C PHE A 76 29.13 16.83 5.50
N VAL A 77 28.19 15.91 5.75
CA VAL A 77 28.29 14.50 5.37
C VAL A 77 27.63 14.29 4.01
N ARG A 78 28.29 13.54 3.13
CA ARG A 78 27.70 13.12 1.84
C ARG A 78 27.20 11.70 1.96
N LEU A 79 25.92 11.50 1.68
CA LEU A 79 25.34 10.16 1.59
C LEU A 79 25.59 9.58 0.19
N ARG A 80 25.97 8.30 0.15
CA ARG A 80 26.11 7.55 -1.11
C ARG A 80 24.76 7.06 -1.62
N THR A 81 24.67 6.79 -2.91
CA THR A 81 23.44 6.29 -3.55
C THR A 81 22.95 4.99 -2.90
N GLN A 82 23.87 4.09 -2.54
CA GLN A 82 23.56 2.82 -1.89
C GLN A 82 22.97 3.02 -0.49
N GLU A 83 23.49 3.99 0.27
CA GLU A 83 22.97 4.34 1.60
C GLU A 83 21.54 4.89 1.48
N ILE A 84 21.28 5.76 0.48
CA ILE A 84 19.96 6.32 0.20
C ILE A 84 18.96 5.22 -0.21
N ILE A 85 19.37 4.28 -1.07
CA ILE A 85 18.53 3.14 -1.47
C ILE A 85 18.19 2.25 -0.28
N ILE A 86 19.16 1.95 0.60
CA ILE A 86 18.90 1.14 1.79
C ILE A 86 17.95 1.87 2.75
N ILE A 87 18.14 3.18 2.96
CA ILE A 87 17.21 3.98 3.77
C ILE A 87 15.80 3.95 3.17
N TYR A 88 15.67 4.05 1.84
CA TYR A 88 14.38 3.93 1.15
C TYR A 88 13.69 2.59 1.44
N TRP A 89 14.39 1.48 1.24
CA TRP A 89 13.81 0.16 1.47
C TRP A 89 13.52 -0.13 2.95
N ILE A 90 14.36 0.34 3.86
CA ILE A 90 14.10 0.25 5.30
C ILE A 90 12.86 1.07 5.65
N ALA A 91 12.78 2.31 5.18
CA ALA A 91 11.64 3.18 5.43
C ALA A 91 10.35 2.56 4.92
N GLY A 92 10.33 2.10 3.67
CA GLY A 92 9.15 1.47 3.09
C GLY A 92 8.79 0.13 3.71
N GLY A 93 9.79 -0.69 4.03
CA GLY A 93 9.59 -1.95 4.72
C GLY A 93 9.01 -1.79 6.13
N LEU A 94 9.41 -0.73 6.85
CA LEU A 94 8.93 -0.40 8.19
C LEU A 94 7.54 0.25 8.16
N VAL A 95 7.29 1.16 7.21
CA VAL A 95 5.98 1.80 7.05
C VAL A 95 4.93 0.79 6.57
N THR A 96 5.30 -0.11 5.66
CA THR A 96 4.45 -1.24 5.26
C THR A 96 4.17 -2.17 6.43
N ALA A 97 5.16 -2.46 7.29
CA ALA A 97 4.93 -3.21 8.53
C ALA A 97 4.00 -2.46 9.49
N GLY A 98 4.13 -1.14 9.59
CA GLY A 98 3.25 -0.24 10.33
C GLY A 98 1.82 -0.14 9.77
N SER A 99 1.57 -0.70 8.59
CA SER A 99 0.24 -0.83 7.99
C SER A 99 -0.17 -2.28 7.68
N ALA A 100 0.63 -3.25 8.15
CA ALA A 100 0.37 -4.66 7.92
C ALA A 100 -0.73 -5.16 8.87
N GLY A 101 -1.98 -5.12 8.40
CA GLY A 101 -3.10 -5.78 9.09
C GLY A 101 -4.44 -5.10 8.84
N HIS A 102 -5.12 -5.49 7.77
CA HIS A 102 -6.45 -5.01 7.39
C HIS A 102 -6.54 -3.47 7.29
N ALA A 103 -7.72 -2.92 7.05
CA ALA A 103 -7.94 -1.47 6.80
C ALA A 103 -7.67 -0.56 8.03
N LEU A 104 -6.87 -1.03 9.00
CA LEU A 104 -6.66 -0.41 10.30
C LEU A 104 -5.21 0.05 10.44
N PHE A 105 -5.07 1.31 10.83
CA PHE A 105 -3.79 1.96 11.09
C PHE A 105 -3.31 1.59 12.50
N GLY A 106 -2.03 1.25 12.66
CA GLY A 106 -1.47 0.87 13.97
C GLY A 106 -0.45 -0.29 13.96
N GLY A 107 0.00 -0.70 12.77
CA GLY A 107 0.93 -1.81 12.61
C GLY A 107 0.34 -3.15 13.02
N PRO A 108 1.21 -4.12 13.39
CA PRO A 108 0.77 -5.48 13.74
C PRO A 108 -0.19 -5.52 14.94
N PHE A 109 -0.14 -4.48 15.79
CA PHE A 109 -1.01 -4.35 16.96
C PHE A 109 -2.33 -3.62 16.66
N GLY A 110 -2.42 -2.84 15.58
CA GLY A 110 -3.66 -2.17 15.18
C GLY A 110 -4.80 -3.16 14.93
N ALA A 111 -4.50 -4.28 14.26
CA ALA A 111 -5.45 -5.37 14.09
C ALA A 111 -5.92 -5.98 15.41
N LYS A 112 -5.06 -6.02 16.45
CA LYS A 112 -5.43 -6.53 17.78
C LYS A 112 -6.34 -5.62 18.56
N ILE A 113 -6.21 -4.31 18.36
CA ILE A 113 -7.16 -3.34 18.90
C ILE A 113 -8.55 -3.57 18.28
N TRP A 114 -8.60 -3.83 16.97
CA TRP A 114 -9.85 -4.18 16.30
C TRP A 114 -10.42 -5.51 16.77
N ASP A 115 -9.61 -6.55 16.90
CA ASP A 115 -10.04 -7.86 17.42
C ASP A 115 -10.64 -7.70 18.83
N GLN A 116 -10.01 -6.88 19.69
CA GLN A 116 -10.54 -6.54 21.01
C GLN A 116 -11.87 -5.77 20.94
N TYR A 117 -11.98 -4.81 20.02
CA TYR A 117 -13.22 -4.08 19.77
C TYR A 117 -14.33 -5.03 19.31
N LEU A 118 -14.04 -5.93 18.35
CA LEU A 118 -14.98 -6.92 17.82
C LEU A 118 -15.54 -7.79 18.95
N VAL A 119 -14.66 -8.36 19.77
CA VAL A 119 -15.04 -9.17 20.96
C VAL A 119 -15.88 -8.34 21.93
N SER A 120 -15.61 -7.04 22.09
CA SER A 120 -16.38 -6.17 22.99
C SER A 120 -17.69 -5.65 22.39
N SER A 121 -17.87 -5.74 21.07
CA SER A 121 -18.96 -5.10 20.32
C SER A 121 -20.27 -5.89 20.42
N PRO A 122 -21.45 -5.24 20.60
CA PRO A 122 -22.71 -5.94 20.84
C PRO A 122 -23.11 -6.92 19.73
N GLN A 123 -22.66 -6.67 18.50
CA GLN A 123 -22.88 -7.57 17.36
C GLN A 123 -22.22 -8.94 17.52
N ALA A 124 -21.14 -9.02 18.31
CA ALA A 124 -20.44 -10.28 18.55
C ALA A 124 -21.02 -11.08 19.74
N TYR A 125 -22.11 -10.63 20.39
CA TYR A 125 -22.63 -11.23 21.63
C TYR A 125 -22.81 -12.75 21.56
N GLY A 126 -23.18 -13.32 20.40
CA GLY A 126 -23.28 -14.77 20.18
C GLY A 126 -22.04 -15.45 19.59
N LEU A 127 -21.08 -14.69 19.06
CA LEU A 127 -19.86 -15.22 18.42
C LEU A 127 -18.65 -15.22 19.37
N ARG A 128 -18.66 -14.37 20.39
CA ARG A 128 -17.53 -14.12 21.31
C ARG A 128 -16.96 -15.37 21.97
N GLU A 129 -17.82 -16.34 22.31
CA GLU A 129 -17.41 -17.58 22.98
C GLU A 129 -16.62 -18.51 22.06
N TYR A 130 -16.82 -18.39 20.74
CA TYR A 130 -16.12 -19.16 19.73
C TYR A 130 -14.83 -18.48 19.24
N ILE A 131 -14.56 -17.24 19.69
CA ILE A 131 -13.34 -16.53 19.32
C ILE A 131 -12.18 -17.15 20.10
N PRO A 132 -11.16 -17.70 19.42
CA PRO A 132 -10.10 -18.40 20.09
C PRO A 132 -9.13 -17.44 20.79
N GLY A 133 -8.60 -17.86 21.95
CA GLY A 133 -7.69 -17.04 22.76
C GLY A 133 -6.35 -16.69 22.10
N TRP A 134 -5.98 -17.39 21.01
CA TRP A 134 -4.81 -17.02 20.22
C TRP A 134 -5.04 -15.79 19.33
N LEU A 135 -6.30 -15.47 19.01
CA LEU A 135 -6.65 -14.29 18.23
C LEU A 135 -6.74 -13.05 19.13
N CYS A 136 -7.50 -13.16 20.23
CA CYS A 136 -7.72 -12.08 21.18
C CYS A 136 -8.03 -12.68 22.57
N PRO A 137 -7.60 -12.03 23.68
CA PRO A 137 -8.01 -12.44 25.02
C PRO A 137 -9.54 -12.46 25.18
N SER A 138 -10.04 -13.28 26.12
CA SER A 138 -11.46 -13.31 26.41
C SER A 138 -11.92 -12.01 27.09
N ILE A 139 -13.19 -11.62 26.90
CA ILE A 139 -13.77 -10.40 27.49
C ILE A 139 -13.72 -10.37 29.03
N LYS A 140 -13.62 -11.55 29.67
CA LYS A 140 -13.52 -11.72 31.12
C LYS A 140 -12.11 -11.51 31.66
N SER A 141 -11.11 -11.39 30.78
CA SER A 141 -9.73 -11.13 31.16
C SER A 141 -9.55 -9.70 31.65
N SER A 142 -8.75 -9.53 32.71
CA SER A 142 -8.26 -8.22 33.19
C SER A 142 -7.54 -7.43 32.10
N ALA A 143 -6.91 -8.11 31.13
CA ALA A 143 -6.21 -7.46 30.03
C ALA A 143 -7.11 -6.53 29.20
N ILE A 144 -8.37 -6.93 28.98
CA ILE A 144 -9.34 -6.15 28.20
C ILE A 144 -9.93 -5.01 29.04
N ALA A 145 -10.18 -5.26 30.33
CA ALA A 145 -10.67 -4.25 31.26
C ALA A 145 -9.65 -3.11 31.46
N ASP A 146 -8.38 -3.45 31.66
CA ASP A 146 -7.30 -2.50 31.91
C ASP A 146 -6.74 -1.86 30.62
N ARG A 147 -7.26 -2.27 29.45
CA ARG A 147 -6.83 -1.80 28.11
C ARG A 147 -5.31 -1.81 27.93
N THR A 148 -4.68 -2.89 28.39
CA THR A 148 -3.22 -3.05 28.35
C THR A 148 -2.81 -4.28 27.54
N PHE A 149 -1.74 -4.14 26.77
CA PHE A 149 -1.07 -5.27 26.11
C PHE A 149 -0.09 -6.00 27.03
N TRP A 150 0.21 -5.41 28.19
CA TRP A 150 1.13 -5.97 29.18
C TRP A 150 0.39 -6.93 30.12
N HIS A 151 -0.08 -8.05 29.58
CA HIS A 151 -0.74 -9.12 30.34
C HIS A 151 -0.41 -10.49 29.75
N SER A 152 -0.41 -11.54 30.58
CA SER A 152 -0.10 -12.92 30.15
C SER A 152 -1.00 -13.42 29.03
N ASP A 153 -2.27 -13.00 29.04
CA ASP A 153 -3.26 -13.44 28.06
C ASP A 153 -2.98 -12.91 26.64
N TRP A 154 -2.20 -11.82 26.53
CA TRP A 154 -1.72 -11.30 25.24
C TRP A 154 -0.48 -12.02 24.72
N LEU A 155 0.19 -12.85 25.53
CA LEU A 155 1.45 -13.49 25.15
C LEU A 155 1.29 -14.40 23.93
N THR A 156 0.22 -15.21 23.88
CA THR A 156 -0.03 -16.10 22.74
C THR A 156 -0.33 -15.32 21.46
N PRO A 157 -1.26 -14.33 21.43
CA PRO A 157 -1.45 -13.48 20.26
C PRO A 157 -0.19 -12.74 19.80
N ILE A 158 0.60 -12.20 20.74
CA ILE A 158 1.84 -11.47 20.43
C ILE A 158 2.88 -12.41 19.84
N LEU A 159 3.04 -13.61 20.42
CA LEU A 159 3.97 -14.61 19.91
C LEU A 159 3.62 -15.01 18.47
N LEU A 160 2.33 -15.20 18.17
CA LEU A 160 1.89 -15.50 16.79
C LEU A 160 2.15 -14.35 15.83
N ILE A 161 2.00 -13.10 16.26
CA ILE A 161 2.36 -11.93 15.44
C ILE A 161 3.85 -11.92 15.13
N VAL A 162 4.71 -12.17 16.14
CA VAL A 162 6.16 -12.17 15.96
C VAL A 162 6.61 -13.32 15.06
N VAL A 163 6.14 -14.54 15.34
CA VAL A 163 6.47 -15.74 14.55
C VAL A 163 5.93 -15.60 13.13
N GLY A 164 4.66 -15.20 12.97
CA GLY A 164 4.04 -14.96 11.67
C GLY A 164 4.73 -13.85 10.90
N GLY A 165 5.20 -12.81 11.58
CA GLY A 165 6.00 -11.73 10.99
C GLY A 165 7.34 -12.22 10.46
N ILE A 166 8.09 -13.00 11.25
CA ILE A 166 9.38 -13.59 10.84
C ILE A 166 9.18 -14.54 9.66
N LEU A 167 8.24 -15.48 9.78
CA LEU A 167 7.92 -16.42 8.71
C LEU A 167 7.46 -15.69 7.44
N GLY A 168 6.63 -14.65 7.60
CA GLY A 168 6.20 -13.80 6.49
C GLY A 168 7.36 -13.10 5.80
N ARG A 169 8.37 -12.63 6.53
CA ARG A 169 9.59 -12.05 5.95
C ARG A 169 10.44 -13.09 5.23
N VAL A 170 10.63 -14.27 5.83
CA VAL A 170 11.36 -15.38 5.18
C VAL A 170 10.66 -15.80 3.89
N CYS A 171 9.34 -16.02 3.94
CA CYS A 171 8.54 -16.34 2.76
C CYS A 171 8.58 -15.24 1.71
N GLY A 172 8.47 -13.97 2.12
CA GLY A 172 8.53 -12.82 1.22
C GLY A 172 9.87 -12.69 0.50
N LEU A 173 10.99 -12.89 1.21
CA LEU A 173 12.33 -12.88 0.62
C LEU A 173 12.56 -14.09 -0.29
N ALA A 174 12.17 -15.29 0.15
CA ALA A 174 12.33 -16.51 -0.62
C ALA A 174 11.49 -16.50 -1.91
N MET A 175 10.19 -16.19 -1.81
CA MET A 175 9.33 -16.06 -2.99
C MET A 175 9.73 -14.86 -3.85
N GLY A 176 10.17 -13.75 -3.25
CA GLY A 176 10.68 -12.61 -3.98
C GLY A 176 11.88 -12.97 -4.85
N TYR A 177 12.83 -13.75 -4.32
CA TYR A 177 13.96 -14.25 -5.09
C TYR A 177 13.54 -15.21 -6.20
N VAL A 178 12.66 -16.17 -5.93
CA VAL A 178 12.13 -17.08 -6.96
C VAL A 178 11.43 -16.30 -8.07
N MET A 179 10.60 -15.33 -7.71
CA MET A 179 9.89 -14.50 -8.67
C MET A 179 10.87 -13.65 -9.48
N TYR A 180 11.93 -13.11 -8.84
CA TYR A 180 12.99 -12.39 -9.52
C TYR A 180 13.66 -13.25 -10.60
N VAL A 181 14.09 -14.48 -10.26
CA VAL A 181 14.71 -15.38 -11.25
C VAL A 181 13.75 -15.68 -12.41
N VAL A 182 12.48 -15.95 -12.12
CA VAL A 182 11.49 -16.24 -13.17
C VAL A 182 11.21 -15.02 -14.06
N THR A 183 11.01 -13.86 -13.47
CA THR A 183 10.56 -12.66 -14.20
C THR A 183 11.71 -11.90 -14.86
N ASN A 184 12.88 -11.84 -14.22
CA ASN A 184 14.08 -11.18 -14.75
C ASN A 184 14.89 -12.11 -15.66
N ASP A 185 15.31 -13.27 -15.16
CA ASP A 185 16.29 -14.09 -15.89
C ASP A 185 15.62 -14.89 -17.01
N LEU A 186 14.41 -15.40 -16.74
CA LEU A 186 13.67 -16.27 -17.66
C LEU A 186 12.81 -15.46 -18.64
N GLN A 187 11.97 -14.55 -18.12
CA GLN A 187 11.01 -13.78 -18.94
C GLN A 187 11.54 -12.41 -19.40
N ARG A 188 12.61 -11.89 -18.79
CA ARG A 188 13.20 -10.57 -19.09
C ARG A 188 12.17 -9.45 -19.15
N LEU A 189 11.25 -9.43 -18.19
CA LEU A 189 10.22 -8.40 -18.11
C LEU A 189 10.85 -7.04 -17.73
N THR A 190 10.34 -5.99 -18.35
CA THR A 190 10.67 -4.63 -17.95
C THR A 190 9.90 -4.30 -16.67
N PHE A 191 10.59 -3.98 -15.58
CA PHE A 191 9.97 -3.55 -14.31
C PHE A 191 9.78 -2.02 -14.33
N PRO A 192 8.63 -1.49 -14.77
CA PRO A 192 8.47 -0.04 -14.99
C PRO A 192 8.60 0.75 -13.69
N MET A 193 8.01 0.26 -12.60
CA MET A 193 8.06 0.94 -11.30
C MET A 193 9.47 0.93 -10.69
N ALA A 194 10.24 -0.15 -10.88
CA ALA A 194 11.61 -0.24 -10.37
C ALA A 194 12.49 0.90 -10.92
N ARG A 195 12.28 1.28 -12.19
CA ARG A 195 12.98 2.42 -12.79
C ARG A 195 12.63 3.74 -12.12
N VAL A 196 11.35 3.98 -11.81
CA VAL A 196 10.91 5.21 -11.12
C VAL A 196 11.55 5.32 -9.74
N TYR A 197 11.56 4.25 -8.96
CA TYR A 197 12.20 4.24 -7.63
C TYR A 197 13.72 4.49 -7.73
N ALA A 198 14.39 3.85 -8.70
CA ALA A 198 15.82 4.03 -8.92
C ALA A 198 16.19 5.45 -9.39
N PHE A 199 15.40 6.05 -10.28
CA PHE A 199 15.59 7.44 -10.70
C PHE A 199 15.31 8.44 -9.59
N GLY A 200 14.31 8.19 -8.73
CA GLY A 200 14.05 9.02 -7.55
C GLY A 200 15.23 9.00 -6.57
N ALA A 201 15.75 7.82 -6.25
CA ALA A 201 16.91 7.68 -5.36
C ALA A 201 18.18 8.32 -5.95
N THR A 202 18.44 8.18 -7.25
CA THR A 202 19.61 8.80 -7.89
C THR A 202 19.48 10.32 -7.99
N ALA A 203 18.29 10.86 -8.28
CA ALA A 203 18.05 12.30 -8.25
C ALA A 203 18.37 12.91 -6.87
N LEU A 204 17.96 12.21 -5.80
CA LEU A 204 18.26 12.62 -4.42
C LEU A 204 19.76 12.50 -4.10
N ALA A 205 20.43 11.46 -4.58
CA ALA A 205 21.88 11.29 -4.43
C ALA A 205 22.67 12.40 -5.16
N GLU A 206 22.26 12.78 -6.37
CA GLU A 206 22.87 13.88 -7.14
C GLU A 206 22.84 15.20 -6.34
N THR A 207 21.76 15.46 -5.60
CA THR A 207 21.68 16.65 -4.73
C THR A 207 22.66 16.61 -3.55
N SER A 208 22.91 15.43 -2.97
CA SER A 208 23.93 15.27 -1.93
C SER A 208 25.33 15.54 -2.46
N ALA A 209 25.55 15.26 -3.75
CA ALA A 209 26.80 15.56 -4.46
C ALA A 209 26.88 17.00 -5.00
N LYS A 210 25.89 17.86 -4.73
CA LYS A 210 25.75 19.23 -5.30
C LYS A 210 25.78 19.24 -6.84
N LYS A 211 25.26 18.20 -7.48
CA LYS A 211 25.07 18.14 -8.93
C LYS A 211 23.59 18.39 -9.22
N GLU A 212 23.31 19.46 -9.96
CA GLU A 212 21.95 19.79 -10.39
C GLU A 212 21.73 19.31 -11.83
N GLY A 213 21.28 18.06 -11.97
CA GLY A 213 20.92 17.48 -13.26
C GLY A 213 19.47 17.75 -13.66
N TRP A 214 19.08 17.32 -14.86
CA TRP A 214 17.68 17.36 -15.32
C TRP A 214 16.73 16.59 -14.39
N ARG A 215 17.22 15.51 -13.76
CA ARG A 215 16.47 14.69 -12.80
C ARG A 215 16.04 15.51 -11.59
N TRP A 216 16.90 16.41 -11.11
CA TRP A 216 16.58 17.31 -10.01
C TRP A 216 15.48 18.31 -10.37
N GLN A 217 15.47 18.84 -11.59
CA GLN A 217 14.43 19.76 -12.04
C GLN A 217 13.05 19.08 -12.06
N VAL A 218 12.97 17.89 -12.65
CA VAL A 218 11.73 17.09 -12.68
C VAL A 218 11.29 16.73 -11.26
N PHE A 219 12.22 16.30 -10.41
CA PHE A 219 11.95 16.00 -9.00
C PHE A 219 11.40 17.21 -8.24
N SER A 220 11.97 18.40 -8.45
CA SER A 220 11.55 19.63 -7.78
C SER A 220 10.16 20.08 -8.22
N ILE A 221 9.86 20.03 -9.53
CA ILE A 221 8.53 20.35 -10.06
C ILE A 221 7.49 19.38 -9.49
N GLY A 222 7.80 18.08 -9.51
CA GLY A 222 6.93 17.04 -8.94
C GLY A 222 6.70 17.24 -7.45
N SER A 223 7.76 17.54 -6.69
CA SER A 223 7.69 17.80 -5.26
C SER A 223 6.84 19.03 -4.94
N PHE A 224 6.97 20.10 -5.73
CA PHE A 224 6.17 21.31 -5.55
C PHE A 224 4.68 21.07 -5.85
N LEU A 225 4.36 20.41 -6.96
CA LEU A 225 2.97 20.06 -7.31
C LEU A 225 2.35 19.12 -6.26
N GLY A 226 3.12 18.12 -5.82
CA GLY A 226 2.71 17.20 -4.76
C GLY A 226 2.49 17.89 -3.43
N ALA A 227 3.35 18.83 -3.05
CA ALA A 227 3.20 19.63 -1.83
C ALA A 227 1.97 20.54 -1.89
N MET A 228 1.73 21.22 -3.01
CA MET A 228 0.52 22.03 -3.20
C MET A 228 -0.75 21.18 -3.11
N PHE A 229 -0.77 20.02 -3.79
CA PHE A 229 -1.91 19.11 -3.72
C PHE A 229 -2.11 18.57 -2.31
N GLY A 230 -1.05 18.12 -1.64
CA GLY A 230 -1.10 17.64 -0.26
C GLY A 230 -1.54 18.72 0.74
N LEU A 231 -1.19 19.98 0.51
CA LEU A 231 -1.67 21.10 1.31
C LEU A 231 -3.20 21.21 1.23
N ILE A 232 -3.75 21.19 0.01
CA ILE A 232 -5.20 21.33 -0.22
C ILE A 232 -5.96 20.07 0.21
N TYR A 233 -5.44 18.89 -0.13
CA TYR A 233 -6.12 17.61 0.07
C TYR A 233 -6.00 17.07 1.49
N THR A 234 -4.88 17.31 2.18
CA THR A 234 -4.61 16.73 3.50
C THR A 234 -4.45 17.78 4.59
N VAL A 235 -3.62 18.81 4.38
CA VAL A 235 -3.30 19.78 5.45
C VAL A 235 -4.50 20.65 5.81
N VAL A 236 -5.21 21.21 4.81
CA VAL A 236 -6.37 22.07 5.05
C VAL A 236 -7.47 21.33 5.83
N PRO A 237 -7.91 20.12 5.45
CA PRO A 237 -8.85 19.34 6.25
C PRO A 237 -8.32 19.02 7.66
N THR A 238 -7.06 18.60 7.78
CA THR A 238 -6.48 18.23 9.08
C THR A 238 -6.41 19.41 10.05
N LEU A 239 -5.92 20.56 9.60
CA LEU A 239 -5.83 21.75 10.44
C LEU A 239 -7.20 22.35 10.73
N SER A 240 -8.09 22.41 9.73
CA SER A 240 -9.46 22.90 9.96
C SER A 240 -10.22 22.04 10.97
N GLY A 241 -10.08 20.71 10.94
CA GLY A 241 -10.72 19.84 11.94
C GLY A 241 -10.20 20.00 13.37
N VAL A 242 -9.00 20.57 13.55
CA VAL A 242 -8.44 20.85 14.88
C VAL A 242 -8.88 22.22 15.39
N PHE A 243 -8.97 23.22 14.51
CA PHE A 243 -9.22 24.62 14.90
C PHE A 243 -10.66 25.10 14.69
N LEU A 244 -11.43 24.47 13.80
CA LEU A 244 -12.80 24.83 13.46
C LEU A 244 -13.76 23.74 13.92
N THR A 245 -15.02 24.13 14.15
CA THR A 245 -16.11 23.19 14.48
C THR A 245 -16.44 22.27 13.32
N ASP A 246 -16.33 22.78 12.08
CA ASP A 246 -16.54 22.02 10.85
C ASP A 246 -15.25 21.91 10.05
N THR A 247 -14.91 20.69 9.65
CA THR A 247 -13.78 20.40 8.76
C THR A 247 -14.00 21.00 7.38
N VAL A 248 -13.08 21.85 6.94
CA VAL A 248 -13.12 22.41 5.58
C VAL A 248 -12.49 21.39 4.63
N THR A 249 -13.32 20.62 3.95
CA THR A 249 -12.89 19.68 2.90
C THR A 249 -13.14 20.27 1.52
N ILE A 250 -12.10 20.78 0.87
CA ILE A 250 -12.18 21.30 -0.52
C ILE A 250 -12.50 20.15 -1.49
N LEU A 251 -11.85 19.01 -1.29
CA LEU A 251 -12.12 17.75 -1.98
C LEU A 251 -12.60 16.72 -0.95
N PRO A 252 -13.73 16.04 -1.20
CA PRO A 252 -14.20 14.97 -0.32
C PRO A 252 -13.17 13.86 -0.16
N ILE A 253 -12.90 13.50 1.09
CA ILE A 253 -12.06 12.36 1.50
C ILE A 253 -13.02 11.25 1.99
N PRO A 254 -12.80 9.96 1.67
CA PRO A 254 -11.70 9.41 0.87
C PRO A 254 -11.87 9.55 -0.65
N PHE A 255 -13.09 9.74 -1.13
CA PHE A 255 -13.42 9.88 -2.54
C PHE A 255 -14.74 10.63 -2.69
N ILE A 256 -15.02 11.12 -3.90
CA ILE A 256 -16.33 11.70 -4.21
C ILE A 256 -17.31 10.56 -4.48
N ASP A 257 -18.33 10.42 -3.63
CA ASP A 257 -19.31 9.35 -3.72
C ASP A 257 -20.45 9.72 -4.69
N PHE A 258 -20.50 9.05 -5.83
CA PHE A 258 -21.56 9.18 -6.83
C PHE A 258 -22.61 8.06 -6.74
N THR A 259 -22.41 7.06 -5.88
CA THR A 259 -23.33 5.92 -5.71
C THR A 259 -24.76 6.38 -5.38
N PRO A 260 -24.99 7.34 -4.45
CA PRO A 260 -26.34 7.80 -4.15
C PRO A 260 -27.03 8.50 -5.33
N SER A 261 -26.27 9.13 -6.22
CA SER A 261 -26.78 9.88 -7.37
C SER A 261 -27.18 8.96 -8.52
N VAL A 262 -26.47 7.85 -8.70
CA VAL A 262 -26.66 6.93 -9.83
C VAL A 262 -27.63 5.77 -9.49
N LYS A 263 -27.96 5.57 -8.21
CA LYS A 263 -28.82 4.47 -7.71
C LYS A 263 -30.17 4.32 -8.41
N ALA A 264 -30.75 5.41 -8.93
CA ALA A 264 -32.04 5.37 -9.61
C ALA A 264 -31.97 4.72 -11.00
N ILE A 265 -30.80 4.76 -11.63
CA ILE A 265 -30.57 4.26 -13.00
C ILE A 265 -29.84 2.91 -12.94
N LEU A 266 -28.86 2.78 -12.04
CA LEU A 266 -28.02 1.58 -11.91
C LEU A 266 -27.99 1.10 -10.46
N PRO A 267 -28.74 0.02 -10.12
CA PRO A 267 -28.73 -0.55 -8.78
C PRO A 267 -27.42 -1.30 -8.51
N ALA A 268 -27.02 -1.35 -7.24
CA ALA A 268 -25.80 -2.03 -6.77
C ALA A 268 -24.47 -1.58 -7.43
N THR A 269 -24.44 -0.39 -8.04
CA THR A 269 -23.24 0.18 -8.66
C THR A 269 -22.48 1.07 -7.66
N ALA A 270 -21.38 0.56 -7.11
CA ALA A 270 -20.46 1.34 -6.27
C ALA A 270 -19.60 2.27 -7.15
N LEU A 271 -19.93 3.57 -7.19
CA LEU A 271 -19.23 4.58 -7.98
C LEU A 271 -18.62 5.65 -7.06
N GLY A 272 -17.33 5.49 -6.76
CA GLY A 272 -16.53 6.51 -6.06
C GLY A 272 -15.41 7.02 -6.98
N LEU A 273 -15.23 8.33 -7.05
CA LEU A 273 -14.11 8.95 -7.76
C LEU A 273 -12.99 9.29 -6.77
N ASN A 274 -11.89 8.55 -6.86
CA ASN A 274 -10.69 8.88 -6.11
C ASN A 274 -9.96 10.05 -6.77
N THR A 275 -9.76 11.13 -6.03
CA THR A 275 -9.05 12.33 -6.49
C THR A 275 -7.56 12.32 -6.12
N ASN A 276 -7.06 11.20 -5.58
CA ASN A 276 -5.65 11.06 -5.20
C ASN A 276 -4.71 11.17 -6.41
N LEU A 277 -3.94 12.26 -6.44
CA LEU A 277 -2.97 12.54 -7.50
C LEU A 277 -1.88 11.47 -7.62
N GLY A 278 -1.51 10.81 -6.52
CA GLY A 278 -0.51 9.74 -6.52
C GLY A 278 -0.94 8.52 -7.34
N GLU A 279 -2.19 8.08 -7.18
CA GLU A 279 -2.74 6.97 -7.98
C GLU A 279 -2.83 7.33 -9.47
N LEU A 280 -3.18 8.58 -9.77
CA LEU A 280 -3.19 9.09 -11.14
C LEU A 280 -1.78 9.04 -11.77
N LEU A 281 -0.76 9.49 -11.05
CA LEU A 281 0.63 9.48 -11.52
C LEU A 281 1.18 8.05 -11.72
N VAL A 282 0.82 7.11 -10.83
CA VAL A 282 1.16 5.68 -11.01
C VAL A 282 0.55 5.14 -12.31
N GLY A 283 -0.68 5.55 -12.65
CA GLY A 283 -1.34 5.17 -13.90
C GLY A 283 -0.55 5.55 -15.17
N PHE A 284 0.18 6.67 -15.16
CA PHE A 284 1.03 7.09 -16.29
C PHE A 284 2.33 6.28 -16.43
N VAL A 285 2.76 5.58 -15.38
CA VAL A 285 3.96 4.74 -15.39
C VAL A 285 3.62 3.31 -15.82
N LEU A 286 2.40 2.85 -15.55
CA LEU A 286 1.99 1.49 -15.86
C LEU A 286 1.85 1.25 -17.37
N PRO A 287 2.11 0.02 -17.86
CA PRO A 287 1.91 -0.34 -19.25
C PRO A 287 0.48 -0.04 -19.73
N PHE A 288 0.35 0.62 -20.88
CA PHE A 288 -0.93 1.09 -21.42
C PHE A 288 -2.02 0.01 -21.44
N TRP A 289 -1.68 -1.20 -21.90
CA TRP A 289 -2.64 -2.31 -21.97
C TRP A 289 -3.13 -2.80 -20.60
N ILE A 290 -2.30 -2.68 -19.56
CA ILE A 290 -2.71 -3.01 -18.19
C ILE A 290 -3.73 -1.97 -17.71
N VAL A 291 -3.48 -0.68 -17.98
CA VAL A 291 -4.40 0.41 -17.61
C VAL A 291 -5.73 0.26 -18.34
N VAL A 292 -5.71 0.03 -19.65
CA VAL A 292 -6.92 -0.19 -20.46
C VAL A 292 -7.68 -1.44 -19.98
N GLY A 293 -6.99 -2.55 -19.77
CA GLY A 293 -7.63 -3.79 -19.29
C GLY A 293 -8.28 -3.60 -17.92
N THR A 294 -7.61 -2.91 -17.00
CA THR A 294 -8.15 -2.60 -15.66
C THR A 294 -9.35 -1.67 -15.76
N PHE A 295 -9.27 -0.64 -16.61
CA PHE A 295 -10.37 0.30 -16.85
C PHE A 295 -11.60 -0.40 -17.44
N VAL A 296 -11.43 -1.14 -18.54
CA VAL A 296 -12.52 -1.87 -19.21
C VAL A 296 -13.16 -2.88 -18.26
N THR A 297 -12.35 -3.68 -17.56
CA THR A 297 -12.86 -4.64 -16.59
C THR A 297 -13.66 -3.94 -15.50
N SER A 298 -13.13 -2.87 -14.92
CA SER A 298 -13.81 -2.11 -13.86
C SER A 298 -15.12 -1.47 -14.35
N MET A 299 -15.16 -0.97 -15.59
CA MET A 299 -16.38 -0.42 -16.18
C MET A 299 -17.43 -1.52 -16.40
N LEU A 300 -17.03 -2.65 -16.98
CA LEU A 300 -17.94 -3.77 -17.22
C LEU A 300 -18.49 -4.33 -15.90
N THR A 301 -17.65 -4.55 -14.89
CA THR A 301 -18.10 -5.10 -13.61
C THR A 301 -19.04 -4.15 -12.87
N THR A 302 -18.72 -2.86 -12.88
CA THR A 302 -19.44 -1.85 -12.10
C THR A 302 -20.76 -1.44 -12.74
N PHE A 303 -20.76 -1.21 -14.06
CA PHE A 303 -21.92 -0.68 -14.79
C PHE A 303 -22.80 -1.75 -15.43
N ILE A 304 -22.28 -2.96 -15.67
CA ILE A 304 -23.03 -4.02 -16.35
C ILE A 304 -23.27 -5.21 -15.40
N VAL A 305 -22.19 -5.81 -14.89
CA VAL A 305 -22.29 -7.06 -14.11
C VAL A 305 -23.07 -6.82 -12.81
N ASN A 306 -22.72 -5.80 -12.01
CA ASN A 306 -23.39 -5.56 -10.73
C ASN A 306 -24.91 -5.30 -10.89
N PRO A 307 -25.38 -4.39 -11.77
CA PRO A 307 -26.81 -4.23 -12.01
C PRO A 307 -27.51 -5.49 -12.51
N LEU A 308 -26.84 -6.30 -13.34
CA LEU A 308 -27.39 -7.58 -13.80
C LEU A 308 -27.53 -8.58 -12.65
N LEU A 309 -26.49 -8.75 -11.83
CA LEU A 309 -26.52 -9.62 -10.65
C LEU A 309 -27.62 -9.20 -9.67
N PHE A 310 -27.85 -7.89 -9.51
CA PHE A 310 -28.97 -7.38 -8.73
C PHE A 310 -30.32 -7.75 -9.36
N LYS A 311 -30.51 -7.56 -10.68
CA LYS A 311 -31.74 -7.95 -11.38
C LYS A 311 -32.03 -9.45 -11.33
N TYR A 312 -31.00 -10.29 -11.30
CA TYR A 312 -31.13 -11.74 -11.14
C TYR A 312 -31.32 -12.18 -9.69
N GLY A 313 -31.42 -11.25 -8.73
CA GLY A 313 -31.64 -11.57 -7.32
C GLY A 313 -30.45 -12.20 -6.62
N ILE A 314 -29.23 -12.05 -7.16
CA ILE A 314 -28.00 -12.55 -6.55
C ILE A 314 -27.48 -11.57 -5.48
N LEU A 315 -27.53 -10.26 -5.79
CA LEU A 315 -27.17 -9.20 -4.83
C LEU A 315 -28.41 -8.85 -4.00
N THR A 316 -28.60 -9.56 -2.89
CA THR A 316 -29.81 -9.46 -2.05
C THR A 316 -29.66 -8.48 -0.90
N SER A 317 -28.43 -8.25 -0.44
CA SER A 317 -28.13 -7.43 0.74
C SER A 317 -28.11 -5.93 0.42
N TRP A 318 -28.03 -5.56 -0.86
CA TRP A 318 -27.99 -4.15 -1.27
C TRP A 318 -29.37 -3.48 -1.16
N ALA A 319 -29.40 -2.28 -0.59
CA ALA A 319 -30.61 -1.46 -0.48
C ALA A 319 -30.41 -0.04 -1.06
N PRO A 320 -31.47 0.56 -1.65
CA PRO A 320 -31.40 1.94 -2.12
C PRO A 320 -31.07 2.91 -0.98
N GLY A 321 -30.00 3.70 -1.13
CA GLY A 321 -29.54 4.65 -0.12
C GLY A 321 -28.17 4.33 0.48
N MET A 322 -27.63 3.15 0.20
CA MET A 322 -26.24 2.81 0.54
C MET A 322 -25.24 3.69 -0.22
N THR A 323 -24.19 4.12 0.49
CA THR A 323 -23.02 4.81 -0.09
C THR A 323 -22.08 3.80 -0.78
N THR A 324 -20.98 4.27 -1.38
CA THR A 324 -20.02 3.41 -2.09
C THR A 324 -19.49 2.26 -1.21
N ILE A 325 -19.12 2.52 0.05
CA ILE A 325 -18.51 1.51 0.93
C ILE A 325 -19.50 0.39 1.29
N PRO A 326 -20.68 0.67 1.84
CA PRO A 326 -21.66 -0.38 2.14
C PRO A 326 -22.11 -1.13 0.88
N THR A 327 -22.24 -0.44 -0.26
CA THR A 327 -22.56 -1.09 -1.55
C THR A 327 -21.48 -2.09 -1.94
N ARG A 328 -20.20 -1.71 -1.86
CA ARG A 328 -19.08 -2.63 -2.14
C ARG A 328 -19.09 -3.83 -1.18
N VAL A 329 -19.24 -3.59 0.12
CA VAL A 329 -19.24 -4.68 1.12
C VAL A 329 -20.39 -5.66 0.88
N CYS A 330 -21.61 -5.18 0.60
CA CYS A 330 -22.74 -6.04 0.29
C CYS A 330 -22.47 -6.87 -0.97
N ASN A 331 -21.99 -6.24 -2.04
CA ASN A 331 -21.68 -6.93 -3.28
C ASN A 331 -20.57 -7.99 -3.09
N ASP A 332 -19.58 -7.68 -2.26
CA ASP A 332 -18.47 -8.59 -1.95
C ASP A 332 -18.97 -9.82 -1.19
N VAL A 333 -19.77 -9.62 -0.16
CA VAL A 333 -20.38 -10.70 0.64
C VAL A 333 -21.31 -11.57 -0.20
N ASP A 334 -22.16 -10.96 -1.02
CA ASP A 334 -23.18 -11.68 -1.79
C ASP A 334 -22.58 -12.47 -2.98
N PHE A 335 -21.56 -11.93 -3.66
CA PHE A 335 -21.04 -12.54 -4.89
C PHE A 335 -19.51 -12.50 -5.04
N TRP A 336 -18.87 -11.34 -4.87
CA TRP A 336 -17.48 -11.18 -5.35
C TRP A 336 -16.45 -11.95 -4.53
N ILE A 337 -16.68 -12.21 -3.24
CA ILE A 337 -15.82 -13.09 -2.43
C ILE A 337 -15.81 -14.50 -3.03
N SER A 338 -16.99 -15.07 -3.26
CA SER A 338 -17.14 -16.40 -3.86
C SER A 338 -16.53 -16.48 -5.27
N PHE A 339 -16.77 -15.47 -6.10
CA PHE A 339 -16.17 -15.37 -7.43
C PHE A 339 -14.64 -15.27 -7.37
N SER A 340 -14.09 -14.47 -6.45
CA SER A 340 -12.65 -14.32 -6.27
C SER A 340 -11.99 -15.62 -5.82
N ILE A 341 -12.61 -16.35 -4.89
CA ILE A 341 -12.15 -17.68 -4.45
C ILE A 341 -12.18 -18.67 -5.63
N GLY A 342 -13.25 -18.68 -6.42
CA GLY A 342 -13.33 -19.53 -7.62
C GLY A 342 -12.21 -19.22 -8.61
N LYS A 343 -11.96 -17.94 -8.88
CA LYS A 343 -10.87 -17.48 -9.75
C LYS A 343 -9.50 -17.92 -9.23
N THR A 344 -9.20 -17.75 -7.94
CA THR A 344 -7.90 -18.14 -7.38
C THR A 344 -7.69 -19.65 -7.41
N LEU A 345 -8.74 -20.44 -7.18
CA LEU A 345 -8.67 -21.90 -7.32
C LEU A 345 -8.38 -22.35 -8.76
N VAL A 346 -9.01 -21.72 -9.75
CA VAL A 346 -8.72 -22.01 -11.17
C VAL A 346 -7.27 -21.69 -11.52
N VAL A 347 -6.77 -20.53 -11.08
CA VAL A 347 -5.37 -20.14 -11.31
C VAL A 347 -4.41 -21.10 -10.61
N ALA A 348 -4.71 -21.53 -9.39
CA ALA A 348 -3.91 -22.51 -8.66
C ALA A 348 -3.89 -23.87 -9.37
N ALA A 349 -5.06 -24.37 -9.83
CA ALA A 349 -5.16 -25.62 -10.57
C ALA A 349 -4.37 -25.58 -11.89
N LEU A 350 -4.45 -24.46 -12.63
CA LEU A 350 -3.65 -24.24 -13.84
C LEU A 350 -2.14 -24.21 -13.51
N GLY A 351 -1.75 -23.58 -12.42
CA GLY A 351 -0.36 -23.55 -11.96
C GLY A 351 0.17 -24.94 -11.65
N ILE A 352 -0.59 -25.76 -10.92
CA ILE A 352 -0.24 -27.16 -10.61
C ILE A 352 -0.16 -27.99 -11.89
N TRP A 353 -1.12 -27.83 -12.80
CA TRP A 353 -1.14 -28.56 -14.06
C TRP A 353 0.07 -28.22 -14.94
N LEU A 354 0.42 -26.94 -15.06
CA LEU A 354 1.60 -26.50 -15.81
C LEU A 354 2.90 -27.02 -15.18
N ALA A 355 3.01 -26.99 -13.85
CA ALA A 355 4.16 -27.54 -13.14
C ALA A 355 4.30 -29.06 -13.36
N GLY A 356 3.18 -29.80 -13.26
CA GLY A 356 3.14 -31.23 -13.55
C GLY A 356 3.54 -31.54 -14.99
N LYS A 357 3.03 -30.78 -15.97
CA LYS A 357 3.39 -30.93 -17.37
C LYS A 357 4.88 -30.68 -17.62
N ALA A 358 5.44 -29.64 -17.00
CA ALA A 358 6.87 -29.33 -17.11
C ALA A 358 7.76 -30.43 -16.53
N LEU A 359 7.35 -31.05 -15.43
CA LEU A 359 8.07 -32.18 -14.81
C LEU A 359 7.94 -33.49 -15.60
N SER A 360 6.84 -33.69 -16.33
CA SER A 360 6.63 -34.89 -17.16
C SER A 360 7.19 -34.78 -18.58
N GLY A 361 7.56 -33.56 -19.00
CA GLY A 361 7.99 -33.23 -20.36
C GLY A 361 9.48 -32.93 -20.50
N GLY A 362 10.26 -33.07 -19.42
CA GLY A 362 11.71 -33.22 -19.44
C GLY A 362 12.06 -34.66 -19.11
#